data_AF-A0A9D5PU44-F1
#
_entry.id   AF-A0A9D5PU44-F1
#
_cell.length_a   1.000
_cell.length_b   1.000
_cell.length_c   1.000
_cell.angle_alpha   90.00
_cell.angle_beta   90.00
_cell.angle_gamma   90.00
#
_symmetry.space_group_name_H-M   'P 1'
#
loop_
_entity.id
_entity.type
_entity.pdbx_description
1 polymer ?
#
loop_
_entity_poly.entity_id
_entity_poly.type
_entity_poly.pdbx_seq_one_letter_code
_entity_poly.pdbx_strand_id
1 'polypeptide(L)'
;MADIVRAYSLIAGRGRYHLQMENGRFTARHCETGETFRLMPFERTFDSSVRYDRLSEDAASNAWSEFFTRVILHPVCTPGIEWPVDAVEYADITRKTAVGWLFPEKQAFPGFRPIRELLYQPKTSVIPDWRQGNTLTVCIGLARLLTALDAQGWAYHDFNPETILYRPDTGETALRFTGRVRTFDPHAIPNELDSARLAIDFLPPWLGRIYGQTAYLSRSDDSYSASALLFCLMIGRLPYEGSELERFGTVYDPMRDTDAENHRYYFTQYHRYANFIFSEQNDYNSLSPAQVNDLPRERWAALPVTVRSLFLHQFTADGEGRIRHDCAVEPERWMRVLTSLKELEVDG
;
A
#
# COMPACT_ATOMS: atom_id res chain seq x y z
N MET A 1 11.48 2.34 -33.37
CA MET A 1 12.10 1.89 -32.11
C MET A 1 13.05 2.97 -31.67
N ALA A 2 12.79 3.62 -30.53
CA ALA A 2 13.76 4.53 -29.94
C ALA A 2 14.76 3.67 -29.18
N ASP A 3 15.82 3.29 -29.88
CA ASP A 3 16.81 2.35 -29.39
C ASP A 3 17.94 3.08 -28.66
N ILE A 4 18.27 2.49 -27.51
CA ILE A 4 19.54 2.60 -26.80
C ILE A 4 19.70 3.83 -25.93
N VAL A 5 19.24 3.64 -24.69
CA VAL A 5 19.83 4.29 -23.53
C VAL A 5 20.71 3.25 -22.84
N ARG A 6 22.00 3.56 -22.64
CA ARG A 6 22.87 2.75 -21.78
C ARG A 6 22.55 3.10 -20.33
N ALA A 7 22.31 2.08 -19.52
CA ALA A 7 22.15 2.25 -18.09
C ALA A 7 23.32 1.61 -17.33
N TYR A 8 23.70 2.24 -16.23
CA TYR A 8 24.83 1.82 -15.40
C TYR A 8 24.33 1.46 -14.00
N SER A 9 24.78 0.29 -13.50
CA SER A 9 24.57 -0.12 -12.11
C SER A 9 25.13 0.94 -11.15
N LEU A 10 24.31 1.36 -10.18
CA LEU A 10 24.73 2.32 -9.16
C LEU A 10 25.27 1.64 -7.90
N ILE A 11 24.78 0.44 -7.56
CA ILE A 11 24.98 -0.10 -6.19
C ILE A 11 25.52 -1.52 -6.23
N ALA A 12 24.81 -2.44 -6.88
CA ALA A 12 25.23 -3.84 -6.85
C ALA A 12 26.48 -4.11 -7.73
N GLY A 13 26.94 -3.10 -8.48
CA GLY A 13 28.08 -3.23 -9.39
C GLY A 13 27.82 -4.24 -10.52
N ARG A 14 26.55 -4.54 -10.81
CA ARG A 14 26.12 -5.57 -11.77
C ARG A 14 26.23 -5.11 -13.22
N GLY A 15 27.25 -4.33 -13.54
CA GLY A 15 27.62 -4.01 -14.92
C GLY A 15 26.69 -3.07 -15.67
N ARG A 16 26.61 -3.28 -16.98
CA ARG A 16 25.90 -2.42 -17.95
C ARG A 16 24.61 -3.09 -18.40
N TYR A 17 23.61 -2.27 -18.66
CA TYR A 17 22.32 -2.72 -19.15
C TYR A 17 21.95 -2.05 -20.48
N HIS A 18 21.37 -2.83 -21.38
CA HIS A 18 20.66 -2.36 -22.55
C HIS A 18 19.20 -2.11 -22.19
N LEU A 19 18.75 -0.85 -22.26
CA LEU A 19 17.36 -0.51 -22.05
C LEU A 19 16.58 -0.57 -23.35
N GLN A 20 15.38 -1.15 -23.28
CA GLN A 20 14.42 -1.18 -24.37
C GLN A 20 13.05 -0.76 -23.81
N MET A 21 12.27 -0.03 -24.62
CA MET A 21 10.91 0.35 -24.27
C MET A 21 9.94 -0.39 -25.20
N GLU A 22 9.07 -1.21 -24.63
CA GLU A 22 8.05 -1.95 -25.36
C GLU A 22 6.69 -1.73 -24.68
N ASN A 23 5.69 -1.28 -25.45
CA ASN A 23 4.32 -1.07 -24.97
C ASN A 23 4.24 -0.20 -23.70
N GLY A 24 5.06 0.86 -23.62
CA GLY A 24 5.08 1.76 -22.46
C GLY A 24 5.85 1.24 -21.25
N ARG A 25 6.46 0.05 -21.32
CA ARG A 25 7.26 -0.55 -20.25
C ARG A 25 8.73 -0.56 -20.61
N PHE A 26 9.57 -0.21 -19.64
CA PHE A 26 11.01 -0.34 -19.79
C PHE A 26 11.48 -1.72 -19.35
N THR A 27 12.21 -2.40 -20.23
CA THR A 27 12.96 -3.60 -19.93
C THR A 27 14.44 -3.28 -19.99
N ALA A 28 15.22 -3.92 -19.13
CA ALA A 28 16.66 -3.81 -19.08
C ALA A 28 17.26 -5.20 -19.28
N ARG A 29 18.22 -5.33 -20.19
CA ARG A 29 18.94 -6.58 -20.43
C ARG A 29 20.40 -6.41 -20.02
N HIS A 30 20.88 -7.24 -19.11
CA HIS A 30 22.27 -7.21 -18.68
C HIS A 30 23.20 -7.58 -19.85
N CYS A 31 24.21 -6.75 -20.13
CA CYS A 31 25.06 -6.90 -21.33
C CYS A 31 25.84 -8.22 -21.36
N GLU A 32 26.29 -8.71 -20.21
CA GLU A 32 27.15 -9.90 -20.13
C GLU A 32 26.36 -11.21 -19.94
N THR A 33 25.45 -11.26 -18.95
CA THR A 33 24.64 -12.47 -18.67
C THR A 33 23.45 -12.64 -19.60
N GLY A 34 22.99 -11.56 -20.26
CA GLY A 34 21.80 -11.56 -21.09
C GLY A 34 20.47 -11.65 -20.31
N GLU A 35 20.50 -11.65 -18.97
CA GLU A 35 19.32 -11.67 -18.12
C GLU A 35 18.46 -10.41 -18.30
N THR A 36 17.15 -10.58 -18.16
CA THR A 36 16.15 -9.52 -18.34
C THR A 36 15.55 -9.06 -17.02
N PHE A 37 15.33 -7.76 -16.94
CA PHE A 37 14.83 -7.05 -15.78
C PHE A 37 13.73 -6.07 -16.20
N ARG A 38 12.77 -5.85 -15.32
CA ARG A 38 11.81 -4.75 -15.41
C ARG A 38 12.45 -3.51 -14.81
N LEU A 39 12.50 -2.42 -15.57
CA LEU A 39 12.94 -1.12 -15.07
C LEU A 39 11.71 -0.32 -14.63
N MET A 40 11.68 0.08 -13.36
CA MET A 40 10.69 1.00 -12.81
C MET A 40 11.34 2.37 -12.62
N PRO A 41 10.96 3.39 -13.40
CA PRO A 41 11.49 4.74 -13.22
C PRO A 41 11.32 5.20 -11.78
N PHE A 42 12.37 5.80 -11.22
CA PHE A 42 12.27 6.44 -9.92
C PHE A 42 11.46 7.71 -10.08
N GLU A 43 10.31 7.71 -9.45
CA GLU A 43 9.29 8.70 -9.61
C GLU A 43 9.68 9.93 -8.75
N ARG A 44 10.71 10.67 -9.15
CA ARG A 44 11.08 11.95 -8.57
C ARG A 44 11.34 12.93 -9.71
N THR A 45 10.57 14.00 -9.75
CA THR A 45 11.03 15.25 -10.36
C THR A 45 12.19 15.73 -9.48
N PHE A 46 13.42 15.33 -9.81
CA PHE A 46 14.54 16.18 -9.45
C PHE A 46 14.22 17.52 -10.09
N ASP A 47 13.99 18.56 -9.28
CA ASP A 47 13.91 19.90 -9.81
C ASP A 47 15.19 20.10 -10.64
N SER A 48 15.04 20.37 -11.94
CA SER A 48 16.16 20.47 -12.87
C SER A 48 17.12 21.64 -12.55
N SER A 49 16.81 22.42 -11.52
CA SER A 49 17.73 23.36 -10.86
C SER A 49 18.82 22.66 -10.03
N VAL A 50 18.56 21.42 -9.59
CA VAL A 50 19.54 20.49 -9.00
C VAL A 50 20.30 19.84 -10.15
N ARG A 51 21.10 20.65 -10.86
CA ARG A 51 22.12 20.09 -11.74
C ARG A 51 23.00 19.18 -10.90
N TYR A 52 23.33 18.00 -11.39
CA TYR A 52 24.54 17.25 -10.98
C TYR A 52 25.85 18.03 -11.33
N ASP A 53 25.78 19.36 -11.45
CA ASP A 53 26.94 20.24 -11.43
C ASP A 53 27.28 20.48 -9.95
N ARG A 54 28.08 19.57 -9.38
CA ARG A 54 28.79 19.78 -8.10
C ARG A 54 27.95 20.41 -6.98
N LEU A 55 26.86 19.75 -6.61
CA LEU A 55 26.08 20.13 -5.43
C LEU A 55 26.71 19.52 -4.18
N SER A 56 27.08 20.41 -3.25
CA SER A 56 27.47 20.17 -1.85
C SER A 56 27.22 18.74 -1.33
N GLU A 57 28.31 17.99 -1.16
CA GLU A 57 28.40 16.54 -1.34
C GLU A 57 27.88 15.62 -0.21
N ASP A 58 27.78 15.99 1.08
CA ASP A 58 27.91 14.89 2.07
C ASP A 58 26.67 14.40 2.83
N ALA A 59 25.49 15.04 2.78
CA ALA A 59 24.37 14.61 3.64
C ALA A 59 23.22 13.94 2.88
N ALA A 60 22.57 14.65 1.96
CA ALA A 60 21.40 14.12 1.25
C ALA A 60 21.79 13.08 0.18
N SER A 61 22.94 13.25 -0.49
CA SER A 61 23.51 12.27 -1.41
C SER A 61 23.85 10.96 -0.69
N ASN A 62 24.43 11.08 0.51
CA ASN A 62 24.74 9.93 1.36
C ASN A 62 23.47 9.24 1.86
N ALA A 63 22.45 9.97 2.29
CA ALA A 63 21.21 9.37 2.80
C ALA A 63 20.45 8.59 1.71
N TRP A 64 20.34 9.11 0.48
CA TRP A 64 19.72 8.38 -0.65
C TRP A 64 20.55 7.18 -1.11
N SER A 65 21.87 7.33 -1.16
CA SER A 65 22.76 6.22 -1.46
C SER A 65 22.66 5.13 -0.41
N GLU A 66 22.58 5.49 0.88
CA GLU A 66 22.40 4.57 2.00
C GLU A 66 21.05 3.86 1.93
N PHE A 67 19.96 4.58 1.67
CA PHE A 67 18.64 3.98 1.48
C PHE A 67 18.62 2.99 0.32
N PHE A 68 19.13 3.37 -0.84
CA PHE A 68 19.17 2.47 -1.99
C PHE A 68 20.06 1.25 -1.69
N THR A 69 21.21 1.47 -1.05
CA THR A 69 22.12 0.40 -0.61
C THR A 69 21.40 -0.55 0.31
N ARG A 70 20.64 -0.05 1.28
CA ARG A 70 19.88 -0.87 2.23
C ARG A 70 18.75 -1.64 1.55
N VAL A 71 18.02 -1.03 0.63
CA VAL A 71 16.97 -1.69 -0.16
C VAL A 71 17.55 -2.85 -1.00
N ILE A 72 18.71 -2.64 -1.63
CA ILE A 72 19.30 -3.61 -2.58
C ILE A 72 20.13 -4.68 -1.86
N LEU A 73 20.94 -4.31 -0.87
CA LEU A 73 21.86 -5.22 -0.18
C LEU A 73 21.24 -5.88 1.06
N HIS A 74 20.20 -5.28 1.64
CA HIS A 74 19.52 -5.78 2.83
C HIS A 74 17.99 -5.85 2.67
N PRO A 75 17.47 -6.45 1.57
CA PRO A 75 16.03 -6.61 1.40
C PRO A 75 15.47 -7.62 2.41
N VAL A 76 14.18 -7.49 2.71
CA VAL A 76 13.47 -8.48 3.52
C VAL A 76 13.38 -9.80 2.75
N CYS A 77 14.07 -10.84 3.23
CA CYS A 77 14.11 -12.17 2.62
C CYS A 77 12.83 -12.99 2.86
N THR A 78 11.67 -12.43 2.51
CA THR A 78 10.37 -13.08 2.68
C THR A 78 9.72 -13.33 1.32
N PRO A 79 9.35 -14.58 0.99
CA PRO A 79 8.58 -14.88 -0.21
C PRO A 79 7.29 -14.05 -0.26
N GLY A 80 6.96 -13.50 -1.43
CA GLY A 80 5.79 -12.63 -1.60
C GLY A 80 6.09 -11.14 -1.44
N ILE A 81 7.34 -10.72 -1.23
CA ILE A 81 7.73 -9.31 -1.33
C ILE A 81 8.69 -9.17 -2.51
N GLU A 82 8.32 -8.38 -3.51
CA GLU A 82 9.20 -8.03 -4.61
C GLU A 82 10.18 -6.95 -4.14
N TRP A 83 11.46 -7.09 -4.46
CA TRP A 83 12.50 -6.12 -4.13
C TRP A 83 13.35 -5.82 -5.36
N PRO A 84 13.81 -4.58 -5.54
CA PRO A 84 14.74 -4.29 -6.62
C PRO A 84 16.09 -4.94 -6.32
N VAL A 85 16.75 -5.44 -7.37
CA VAL A 85 18.08 -6.05 -7.27
C VAL A 85 19.20 -5.07 -7.60
N ASP A 86 18.86 -3.92 -8.16
CA ASP A 86 19.78 -2.83 -8.40
C ASP A 86 19.04 -1.50 -8.60
N ALA A 87 19.80 -0.41 -8.57
CA ALA A 87 19.39 0.90 -9.07
C ALA A 87 20.28 1.25 -10.25
N VAL A 88 19.71 1.87 -11.28
CA VAL A 88 20.45 2.27 -12.48
C VAL A 88 20.22 3.72 -12.82
N GLU A 89 21.29 4.37 -13.28
CA GLU A 89 21.23 5.68 -13.92
C GLU A 89 21.13 5.50 -15.43
N TYR A 90 20.23 6.24 -16.07
CA TYR A 90 19.98 6.18 -17.51
C TYR A 90 19.57 7.56 -18.06
N ALA A 91 19.87 7.84 -19.32
CA ALA A 91 19.39 9.06 -19.98
C ALA A 91 17.97 8.86 -20.52
N ASP A 92 16.98 9.63 -20.08
CA ASP A 92 15.62 9.51 -20.60
C ASP A 92 15.50 10.01 -22.06
N ILE A 93 14.29 9.93 -22.64
CA ILE A 93 13.99 10.42 -23.99
C ILE A 93 14.27 11.93 -24.18
N THR A 94 14.32 12.70 -23.08
CA THR A 94 14.64 14.13 -23.05
C THR A 94 16.14 14.39 -22.86
N ARG A 95 16.96 13.32 -22.80
CA ARG A 95 18.40 13.34 -22.47
C ARG A 95 18.71 13.86 -21.07
N LYS A 96 17.73 13.83 -20.17
CA LYS A 96 17.96 14.09 -18.75
C LYS A 96 18.39 12.80 -18.08
N THR A 97 19.35 12.89 -17.17
CA THR A 97 19.69 11.80 -16.28
C THR A 97 18.47 11.45 -15.42
N ALA A 98 18.07 10.18 -15.47
CA ALA A 98 17.04 9.58 -14.67
C ALA A 98 17.62 8.39 -13.89
N VAL A 99 16.99 8.07 -12.77
CA VAL A 99 17.31 6.88 -11.98
C VAL A 99 16.11 5.95 -12.04
N GLY A 100 16.35 4.64 -12.01
CA GLY A 100 15.28 3.66 -11.92
C GLY A 100 15.71 2.39 -11.19
N TRP A 101 14.71 1.64 -10.76
CA TRP A 101 14.86 0.39 -10.03
C TRP A 101 14.81 -0.80 -10.98
N LEU A 102 15.74 -1.74 -10.84
CA LEU A 102 15.71 -2.99 -11.60
C LEU A 102 15.09 -4.11 -10.78
N PHE A 103 14.08 -4.76 -11.35
CA PHE A 103 13.43 -5.93 -10.80
C PHE A 103 13.68 -7.15 -11.69
N PRO A 104 14.06 -8.31 -11.15
CA PRO A 104 14.18 -9.52 -11.94
C PRO A 104 12.84 -9.90 -12.57
N GLU A 105 12.80 -10.19 -13.87
CA GLU A 105 11.56 -10.58 -14.53
C GLU A 105 11.01 -11.91 -13.95
N LYS A 106 11.89 -12.79 -13.47
CA LYS A 106 11.52 -14.02 -12.76
C LYS A 106 10.81 -13.79 -11.41
N GLN A 107 10.94 -12.59 -10.82
CA GLN A 107 10.19 -12.19 -9.63
C GLN A 107 8.81 -11.59 -9.98
N ALA A 108 8.46 -11.51 -11.27
CA ALA A 108 7.08 -11.24 -11.63
C ALA A 108 6.19 -12.26 -10.91
N PHE A 109 5.07 -11.81 -10.35
CA PHE A 109 4.11 -12.66 -9.67
C PHE A 109 3.08 -13.19 -10.69
N PRO A 110 3.34 -14.28 -11.43
CA PRO A 110 2.41 -14.76 -12.46
C PRO A 110 1.08 -15.18 -11.85
N GLY A 111 0.00 -14.79 -12.49
CA GLY A 111 -1.37 -15.08 -12.05
C GLY A 111 -1.86 -14.21 -10.89
N PHE A 112 -1.01 -13.37 -10.29
CA PHE A 112 -1.45 -12.41 -9.28
C PHE A 112 -2.18 -11.23 -9.94
N ARG A 113 -3.19 -10.73 -9.22
CA ARG A 113 -4.02 -9.58 -9.57
C ARG A 113 -3.91 -8.51 -8.47
N PRO A 114 -4.05 -7.22 -8.81
CA PRO A 114 -4.25 -6.17 -7.82
C PRO A 114 -5.38 -6.50 -6.85
N ILE A 115 -5.20 -6.23 -5.55
CA ILE A 115 -6.27 -6.39 -4.57
C ILE A 115 -7.44 -5.45 -4.86
N ARG A 116 -7.22 -4.39 -5.66
CA ARG A 116 -8.31 -3.59 -6.23
C ARG A 116 -9.36 -4.45 -6.91
N GLU A 117 -8.98 -5.49 -7.67
CA GLU A 117 -9.96 -6.38 -8.33
C GLU A 117 -10.78 -7.20 -7.33
N LEU A 118 -10.28 -7.40 -6.10
CA LEU A 118 -11.03 -8.05 -5.03
C LEU A 118 -11.97 -7.05 -4.34
N LEU A 119 -11.47 -5.87 -3.99
CA LEU A 119 -12.22 -4.79 -3.35
C LEU A 119 -13.30 -4.19 -4.26
N TYR A 120 -13.01 -4.16 -5.55
CA TYR A 120 -13.78 -3.49 -6.58
C TYR A 120 -13.89 -4.38 -7.82
N GLN A 121 -15.06 -4.99 -7.99
CA GLN A 121 -15.39 -5.79 -9.17
C GLN A 121 -16.41 -5.04 -10.03
N PRO A 122 -15.96 -4.16 -10.94
CA PRO A 122 -16.87 -3.40 -11.77
C PRO A 122 -17.80 -4.35 -12.53
N LYS A 123 -19.11 -4.08 -12.44
CA LYS A 123 -20.22 -4.87 -13.03
C LYS A 123 -20.65 -6.12 -12.26
N THR A 124 -20.07 -6.40 -11.09
CA THR A 124 -20.60 -7.40 -10.17
C THR A 124 -21.11 -6.72 -8.91
N SER A 125 -22.20 -7.22 -8.33
CA SER A 125 -22.64 -6.82 -6.99
C SER A 125 -21.90 -7.60 -5.89
N VAL A 126 -20.76 -8.22 -6.21
CA VAL A 126 -20.02 -9.08 -5.29
C VAL A 126 -19.13 -8.19 -4.43
N ILE A 127 -19.57 -8.01 -3.19
CA ILE A 127 -18.81 -7.31 -2.15
C ILE A 127 -18.00 -8.37 -1.38
N PRO A 128 -16.70 -8.15 -1.11
CA PRO A 128 -15.89 -9.05 -0.30
C PRO A 128 -16.59 -9.48 0.99
N ASP A 129 -16.47 -10.77 1.31
CA ASP A 129 -16.93 -11.38 2.55
C ASP A 129 -15.81 -12.28 3.05
N TRP A 130 -15.37 -12.10 4.29
CA TRP A 130 -14.29 -12.89 4.86
C TRP A 130 -14.58 -14.40 4.88
N ARG A 131 -15.87 -14.78 4.95
CA ARG A 131 -16.33 -16.18 4.97
C ARG A 131 -16.32 -16.83 3.58
N GLN A 132 -16.12 -16.05 2.51
CA GLN A 132 -16.25 -16.52 1.14
C GLN A 132 -14.93 -16.49 0.38
N GLY A 133 -14.73 -17.53 -0.43
CA GLY A 133 -13.58 -17.67 -1.32
C GLY A 133 -12.26 -17.63 -0.55
N ASN A 134 -11.32 -16.86 -1.09
CA ASN A 134 -9.96 -16.75 -0.56
C ASN A 134 -9.74 -15.48 0.28
N THR A 135 -10.78 -14.73 0.64
CA THR A 135 -10.68 -13.43 1.30
C THR A 135 -9.92 -13.50 2.63
N LEU A 136 -10.24 -14.47 3.49
CA LEU A 136 -9.53 -14.65 4.75
C LEU A 136 -8.06 -15.06 4.55
N THR A 137 -7.78 -15.90 3.54
CA THR A 137 -6.40 -16.26 3.16
C THR A 137 -5.60 -15.03 2.72
N VAL A 138 -6.22 -14.11 1.98
CA VAL A 138 -5.60 -12.83 1.59
C VAL A 138 -5.32 -11.97 2.82
N CYS A 139 -6.27 -11.88 3.75
CA CYS A 139 -6.10 -11.13 5.00
C CYS A 139 -4.90 -11.66 5.83
N ILE A 140 -4.79 -12.98 5.96
CA ILE A 140 -3.68 -13.65 6.65
C ILE A 140 -2.36 -13.41 5.92
N GLY A 141 -2.36 -13.56 4.59
CA GLY A 141 -1.19 -13.34 3.75
C GLY A 141 -0.65 -11.92 3.88
N LEU A 142 -1.54 -10.91 3.85
CA LEU A 142 -1.19 -9.51 4.06
C LEU A 142 -0.58 -9.29 5.45
N ALA A 143 -1.24 -9.73 6.51
CA ALA A 143 -0.75 -9.56 7.88
C ALA A 143 0.62 -10.22 8.09
N ARG A 144 0.85 -11.39 7.48
CA ARG A 144 2.14 -12.10 7.52
C ARG A 144 3.26 -11.31 6.81
N LEU A 145 2.99 -10.77 5.62
CA LEU A 145 3.99 -9.98 4.88
C LEU A 145 4.35 -8.69 5.62
N LEU A 146 3.35 -8.00 6.19
CA LEU A 146 3.57 -6.81 7.01
C LEU A 146 4.33 -7.12 8.31
N THR A 147 4.03 -8.25 8.96
CA THR A 147 4.80 -8.73 10.12
C THR A 147 6.27 -8.95 9.75
N ALA A 148 6.54 -9.53 8.58
CA ALA A 148 7.91 -9.77 8.13
C ALA A 148 8.68 -8.47 7.81
N LEU A 149 8.00 -7.45 7.26
CA LEU A 149 8.58 -6.12 7.09
C LEU A 149 8.91 -5.48 8.45
N ASP A 150 7.93 -5.43 9.35
CA ASP A 150 8.07 -4.78 10.65
C ASP A 150 9.16 -5.43 11.52
N ALA A 151 9.23 -6.77 11.53
CA ALA A 151 10.27 -7.53 12.22
C ALA A 151 11.70 -7.22 11.73
N GLN A 152 11.85 -6.74 10.50
CA GLN A 152 13.13 -6.32 9.92
C GLN A 152 13.31 -4.79 9.90
N GLY A 153 12.43 -4.06 10.61
CA GLY A 153 12.49 -2.61 10.73
C GLY A 153 12.06 -1.85 9.48
N TRP A 154 11.23 -2.45 8.63
CA TRP A 154 10.69 -1.84 7.42
C TRP A 154 9.21 -1.50 7.54
N ALA A 155 8.84 -0.39 6.92
CA ALA A 155 7.49 0.13 6.75
C ALA A 155 7.10 0.06 5.27
N TYR A 156 5.86 -0.32 4.98
CA TYR A 156 5.36 -0.40 3.62
C TYR A 156 4.93 0.97 3.08
N HIS A 157 4.19 1.76 3.87
CA HIS A 157 3.73 3.13 3.56
C HIS A 157 2.96 3.33 2.24
N ASP A 158 2.66 2.26 1.48
CA ASP A 158 2.00 2.34 0.18
C ASP A 158 0.86 1.35 0.06
N PHE A 159 -0.18 1.53 0.88
CA PHE A 159 -1.39 0.71 0.85
C PHE A 159 -2.25 0.93 -0.40
N ASN A 160 -1.64 1.21 -1.55
CA ASN A 160 -2.30 1.31 -2.83
C ASN A 160 -2.85 -0.06 -3.27
N PRO A 161 -4.16 -0.18 -3.53
CA PRO A 161 -4.79 -1.40 -4.06
C PRO A 161 -4.14 -1.99 -5.33
N GLU A 162 -3.36 -1.21 -6.08
CA GLU A 162 -2.64 -1.62 -7.29
C GLU A 162 -1.30 -2.32 -7.03
N THR A 163 -0.77 -2.14 -5.81
CA THR A 163 0.58 -2.60 -5.42
C THR A 163 0.53 -3.79 -4.48
N ILE A 164 -0.58 -3.96 -3.78
CA ILE A 164 -0.91 -5.15 -3.00
C ILE A 164 -1.58 -6.13 -3.96
N LEU A 165 -1.04 -7.34 -4.05
CA LEU A 165 -1.48 -8.34 -5.01
C LEU A 165 -2.03 -9.57 -4.30
N TYR A 166 -2.91 -10.28 -4.97
CA TYR A 166 -3.38 -11.59 -4.55
C TYR A 166 -3.50 -12.54 -5.74
N ARG A 167 -3.40 -13.85 -5.51
CA ARG A 167 -3.72 -14.86 -6.51
C ARG A 167 -5.17 -15.35 -6.32
N PRO A 168 -6.08 -15.16 -7.30
CA PRO A 168 -7.50 -15.43 -7.11
C PRO A 168 -7.87 -16.88 -6.73
N ASP A 169 -7.09 -17.85 -7.19
CA ASP A 169 -7.32 -19.29 -6.99
C ASP A 169 -6.94 -19.79 -5.58
N THR A 170 -5.92 -19.18 -4.96
CA THR A 170 -5.28 -19.67 -3.73
C THR A 170 -5.34 -18.66 -2.58
N GLY A 171 -5.55 -17.38 -2.87
CA GLY A 171 -5.45 -16.30 -1.88
C GLY A 171 -4.01 -15.95 -1.49
N GLU A 172 -3.00 -16.53 -2.14
CA GLU A 172 -1.62 -16.11 -1.95
C GLU A 172 -1.49 -14.61 -2.14
N THR A 173 -0.85 -13.93 -1.20
CA THR A 173 -0.70 -12.46 -1.20
C THR A 173 0.74 -12.10 -1.52
N ALA A 174 0.92 -10.97 -2.20
CA ALA A 174 2.23 -10.40 -2.44
C ALA A 174 2.21 -8.86 -2.35
N LEU A 175 3.36 -8.27 -2.03
CA LEU A 175 3.59 -6.83 -2.02
C LEU A 175 4.61 -6.47 -3.10
N ARG A 176 4.27 -5.47 -3.93
CA ARG A 176 5.25 -4.84 -4.82
C ARG A 176 6.04 -3.80 -4.06
N PHE A 177 7.37 -3.80 -4.23
CA PHE A 177 8.16 -2.67 -3.74
C PHE A 177 7.73 -1.39 -4.44
N THR A 178 7.67 -0.31 -3.66
CA THR A 178 7.44 1.02 -4.18
C THR A 178 8.47 1.96 -3.57
N GLY A 179 8.69 3.11 -4.21
CA GLY A 179 9.60 4.12 -3.70
C GLY A 179 9.18 4.75 -2.36
N ARG A 180 8.11 4.28 -1.72
CA ARG A 180 7.58 4.74 -0.42
C ARG A 180 7.93 3.80 0.74
N VAL A 181 8.37 2.57 0.47
CA VAL A 181 8.88 1.65 1.50
C VAL A 181 10.06 2.30 2.23
N ARG A 182 10.04 2.34 3.56
CA ARG A 182 11.06 3.01 4.39
C ARG A 182 11.51 2.14 5.54
N THR A 183 12.62 2.50 6.15
CA THR A 183 13.12 1.87 7.37
C THR A 183 12.71 2.70 8.57
N PHE A 184 12.35 2.08 9.70
CA PHE A 184 12.07 2.79 10.96
C PHE A 184 13.32 3.26 11.70
N ASP A 185 14.46 3.27 11.01
CA ASP A 185 15.71 3.76 11.56
C ASP A 185 15.64 5.30 11.68
N PRO A 186 15.65 5.85 12.90
CA PRO A 186 15.56 7.30 13.11
C PRO A 186 16.76 8.07 12.55
N HIS A 187 17.84 7.36 12.17
CA HIS A 187 19.01 7.93 11.53
C HIS A 187 19.02 7.79 10.00
N ALA A 188 18.13 6.96 9.43
CA ALA A 188 17.95 6.88 7.99
C ALA A 188 17.16 8.11 7.48
N ILE A 189 17.11 8.30 6.15
CA ILE A 189 16.38 9.40 5.47
C ILE A 189 15.08 9.70 6.23
N PRO A 190 14.73 10.98 6.46
CA PRO A 190 13.45 11.33 7.04
C PRO A 190 12.33 10.51 6.37
N ASN A 191 11.38 9.97 7.15
CA ASN A 191 10.15 9.34 6.64
C ASN A 191 9.21 10.35 5.96
N GLU A 192 9.80 11.36 5.33
CA GLU A 192 9.21 12.44 4.59
C GLU A 192 8.70 11.91 3.27
N LEU A 193 7.38 11.90 3.14
CA LEU A 193 6.71 11.54 1.92
C LEU A 193 5.77 12.68 1.53
N ASP A 194 5.71 12.95 0.23
CA ASP A 194 4.68 13.82 -0.32
C ASP A 194 3.34 13.09 -0.18
N SER A 195 2.51 13.58 0.73
CA SER A 195 1.19 13.01 1.00
C SER A 195 0.31 12.98 -0.24
N ALA A 196 0.48 13.89 -1.20
CA ALA A 196 -0.28 13.89 -2.47
C ALA A 196 -0.06 12.63 -3.31
N ARG A 197 0.99 11.87 -3.00
CA ARG A 197 1.40 10.68 -3.73
C ARG A 197 1.06 9.40 -2.96
N LEU A 198 0.57 9.49 -1.73
CA LEU A 198 0.12 8.33 -0.97
C LEU A 198 -1.27 7.89 -1.47
N ALA A 199 -1.54 6.59 -1.46
CA ALA A 199 -2.88 6.09 -1.77
C ALA A 199 -3.86 6.53 -0.68
N ILE A 200 -4.78 7.41 -1.04
CA ILE A 200 -5.68 8.07 -0.10
C ILE A 200 -6.68 7.11 0.55
N ASP A 201 -6.91 5.95 -0.08
CA ASP A 201 -7.96 4.98 0.24
C ASP A 201 -7.94 4.49 1.69
N PHE A 202 -6.73 4.26 2.21
CA PHE A 202 -6.51 3.71 3.55
C PHE A 202 -5.64 4.61 4.40
N LEU A 203 -5.48 5.89 4.02
CA LEU A 203 -4.73 6.82 4.83
C LEU A 203 -5.41 7.04 6.19
N PRO A 204 -4.61 7.23 7.24
CA PRO A 204 -5.13 7.74 8.50
C PRO A 204 -5.83 9.10 8.36
N PRO A 205 -6.97 9.33 9.03
CA PRO A 205 -7.69 10.60 8.97
C PRO A 205 -6.88 11.81 9.43
N TRP A 206 -5.91 11.61 10.34
CA TRP A 206 -5.01 12.68 10.77
C TRP A 206 -4.03 13.11 9.66
N LEU A 207 -3.67 12.20 8.74
CA LEU A 207 -2.86 12.51 7.56
C LEU A 207 -3.70 13.07 6.40
N GLY A 208 -4.98 12.70 6.31
CA GLY A 208 -5.89 13.25 5.30
C GLY A 208 -6.03 14.78 5.34
N ARG A 209 -5.74 15.42 6.47
CA ARG A 209 -5.80 16.89 6.65
C ARG A 209 -4.60 17.63 6.08
N ILE A 210 -3.46 16.96 5.95
CA ILE A 210 -2.21 17.53 5.44
C ILE A 210 -1.94 17.10 3.99
N TYR A 211 -2.99 16.65 3.29
CA TYR A 211 -2.85 16.19 1.91
C TYR A 211 -2.30 17.29 0.99
N GLY A 212 -1.27 16.96 0.21
CA GLY A 212 -0.50 17.95 -0.56
C GLY A 212 0.65 18.59 0.20
N GLN A 213 0.90 18.17 1.45
CA GLN A 213 2.04 18.59 2.24
C GLN A 213 2.99 17.41 2.47
N THR A 214 4.17 17.73 2.98
CA THR A 214 5.09 16.76 3.57
C THR A 214 4.42 16.06 4.76
N ALA A 215 4.41 14.72 4.75
CA ALA A 215 4.00 13.88 5.87
C ALA A 215 5.19 13.07 6.41
N TYR A 216 5.24 12.88 7.74
CA TYR A 216 6.18 11.99 8.42
C TYR A 216 5.43 10.76 8.87
N LEU A 217 5.69 9.64 8.20
CA LEU A 217 4.99 8.38 8.50
C LEU A 217 5.71 7.56 9.57
N SER A 218 4.92 6.84 10.34
CA SER A 218 5.31 5.98 11.47
C SER A 218 4.74 4.58 11.31
N ARG A 219 5.10 3.66 12.21
CA ARG A 219 4.47 2.33 12.31
C ARG A 219 2.97 2.41 12.55
N SER A 220 2.52 3.40 13.30
CA SER A 220 1.10 3.57 13.61
C SER A 220 0.28 3.85 12.36
N ASP A 221 0.85 4.60 11.41
CA ASP A 221 0.18 4.91 10.14
C ASP A 221 0.00 3.65 9.29
N ASP A 222 1.03 2.81 9.19
CA ASP A 222 0.94 1.51 8.51
C ASP A 222 -0.03 0.55 9.21
N SER A 223 -0.03 0.53 10.54
CA SER A 223 -0.93 -0.31 11.34
C SER A 223 -2.40 0.10 11.13
N TYR A 224 -2.65 1.40 11.06
CA TYR A 224 -3.95 1.95 10.71
C TYR A 224 -4.36 1.54 9.28
N SER A 225 -3.50 1.78 8.29
CA SER A 225 -3.80 1.50 6.88
C SER A 225 -4.03 0.01 6.64
N ALA A 226 -3.22 -0.85 7.27
CA ALA A 226 -3.42 -2.30 7.25
C ALA A 226 -4.78 -2.68 7.83
N SER A 227 -5.13 -2.13 8.99
CA SER A 227 -6.43 -2.39 9.62
C SER A 227 -7.60 -1.90 8.76
N ALA A 228 -7.47 -0.75 8.09
CA ALA A 228 -8.51 -0.22 7.21
C ALA A 228 -8.73 -1.11 5.98
N LEU A 229 -7.64 -1.60 5.38
CA LEU A 229 -7.71 -2.56 4.29
C LEU A 229 -8.30 -3.91 4.74
N LEU A 230 -7.87 -4.44 5.88
CA LEU A 230 -8.44 -5.67 6.46
C LEU A 230 -9.94 -5.51 6.73
N PHE A 231 -10.36 -4.37 7.29
CA PHE A 231 -11.77 -4.07 7.51
C PHE A 231 -12.54 -4.06 6.18
N CYS A 232 -11.99 -3.41 5.16
CA CYS A 232 -12.60 -3.36 3.83
C CYS A 232 -12.74 -4.76 3.21
N LEU A 233 -11.73 -5.62 3.32
CA LEU A 233 -11.77 -7.00 2.84
C LEU A 233 -12.79 -7.85 3.60
N MET A 234 -12.88 -7.68 4.92
CA MET A 234 -13.72 -8.55 5.75
C MET A 234 -15.18 -8.11 5.76
N ILE A 235 -15.44 -6.80 5.88
CA ILE A 235 -16.79 -6.24 5.98
C ILE A 235 -17.34 -5.88 4.60
N GLY A 236 -16.47 -5.58 3.64
CA GLY A 236 -16.86 -5.12 2.32
C GLY A 236 -17.14 -3.63 2.23
N ARG A 237 -16.61 -2.84 3.17
CA ARG A 237 -16.85 -1.40 3.28
C ARG A 237 -15.73 -0.71 4.04
N LEU A 238 -15.50 0.59 3.85
CA LEU A 238 -14.51 1.33 4.64
C LEU A 238 -15.00 1.60 6.09
N PRO A 239 -14.07 1.73 7.06
CA PRO A 239 -14.38 1.94 8.48
C PRO A 239 -15.33 3.10 8.82
N TYR A 240 -15.35 4.16 8.01
CA TYR A 240 -16.19 5.36 8.24
C TYR A 240 -17.26 5.59 7.17
N GLU A 241 -17.54 4.60 6.32
CA GLU A 241 -18.55 4.71 5.27
C GLU A 241 -19.97 4.43 5.79
N GLY A 242 -20.42 5.32 6.67
CA GLY A 242 -21.76 5.31 7.26
C GLY A 242 -22.74 6.24 6.56
N SER A 243 -23.88 6.50 7.21
CA SER A 243 -24.95 7.32 6.65
C SER A 243 -24.53 8.77 6.34
N GLU A 244 -23.59 9.34 7.10
CA GLU A 244 -23.15 10.73 6.87
C GLU A 244 -22.36 10.91 5.57
N LEU A 245 -21.79 9.82 5.04
CA LEU A 245 -21.04 9.85 3.79
C LEU A 245 -21.91 9.62 2.55
N GLU A 246 -23.14 9.12 2.70
CA GLU A 246 -24.04 8.85 1.57
C GLU A 246 -24.29 10.09 0.70
N ARG A 247 -24.33 11.28 1.32
CA ARG A 247 -24.52 12.56 0.62
C ARG A 247 -23.31 13.00 -0.21
N PHE A 248 -22.13 12.44 0.04
CA PHE A 248 -20.89 12.77 -0.67
C PHE A 248 -20.55 11.75 -1.75
N GLY A 249 -21.19 10.57 -1.73
CA GLY A 249 -21.00 9.51 -2.71
C GLY A 249 -20.87 8.14 -2.05
N THR A 250 -20.32 7.19 -2.81
CA THR A 250 -19.93 5.85 -2.35
C THR A 250 -18.56 5.57 -2.99
N VAL A 251 -17.60 5.06 -2.23
CA VAL A 251 -16.29 4.71 -2.79
C VAL A 251 -16.37 3.38 -3.51
N TYR A 252 -15.56 3.23 -4.57
CA TYR A 252 -15.58 2.06 -5.43
C TYR A 252 -16.97 1.81 -6.05
N ASP A 253 -17.79 2.85 -6.19
CA ASP A 253 -18.96 2.84 -7.07
C ASP A 253 -18.48 3.15 -8.49
N PRO A 254 -18.54 2.20 -9.45
CA PRO A 254 -18.09 2.43 -10.82
C PRO A 254 -18.76 3.62 -11.51
N MET A 255 -19.96 4.00 -11.05
CA MET A 255 -20.75 5.06 -11.64
C MET A 255 -20.42 6.44 -11.07
N ARG A 256 -19.77 6.51 -9.90
CA ARG A 256 -19.48 7.76 -9.19
C ARG A 256 -17.98 8.02 -8.99
N ASP A 257 -17.18 6.97 -8.92
CA ASP A 257 -15.72 7.02 -8.85
C ASP A 257 -15.11 7.05 -10.27
N THR A 258 -15.57 8.02 -11.07
CA THR A 258 -15.29 8.08 -12.52
C THR A 258 -13.93 8.67 -12.87
N ASP A 259 -13.33 9.42 -11.95
CA ASP A 259 -12.05 10.11 -12.12
C ASP A 259 -11.34 10.37 -10.79
N ALA A 260 -10.06 10.72 -10.87
CA ALA A 260 -9.20 10.94 -9.71
C ALA A 260 -9.60 12.16 -8.85
N GLU A 261 -10.31 13.15 -9.41
CA GLU A 261 -10.73 14.33 -8.67
C GLU A 261 -11.94 14.00 -7.79
N ASN A 262 -12.93 13.30 -8.32
CA ASN A 262 -14.08 12.79 -7.57
C ASN A 262 -13.65 11.81 -6.48
N HIS A 263 -12.72 10.89 -6.80
CA HIS A 263 -12.11 9.99 -5.84
C HIS A 263 -11.49 10.78 -4.66
N ARG A 264 -10.67 11.78 -4.98
CA ARG A 264 -10.01 12.67 -4.01
C ARG A 264 -11.01 13.47 -3.18
N TYR A 265 -12.06 13.98 -3.80
CA TYR A 265 -13.10 14.74 -3.12
C TYR A 265 -13.81 13.88 -2.08
N TYR A 266 -14.24 12.67 -2.45
CA TYR A 266 -14.88 11.76 -1.50
C TYR A 266 -13.95 11.49 -0.32
N PHE A 267 -12.70 11.09 -0.56
CA PHE A 267 -11.79 10.71 0.52
C PHE A 267 -11.41 11.89 1.43
N THR A 268 -11.48 13.11 0.92
CA THR A 268 -11.37 14.31 1.75
C THR A 268 -12.54 14.41 2.74
N GLN A 269 -13.77 14.07 2.32
CA GLN A 269 -14.93 14.01 3.23
C GLN A 269 -14.84 12.82 4.18
N TYR A 270 -14.46 11.64 3.68
CA TYR A 270 -14.24 10.44 4.49
C TYR A 270 -13.31 10.69 5.68
N HIS A 271 -12.16 11.31 5.45
CA HIS A 271 -11.22 11.66 6.52
C HIS A 271 -11.72 12.78 7.44
N ARG A 272 -12.59 13.67 6.95
CA ARG A 272 -13.20 14.74 7.75
C ARG A 272 -14.25 14.21 8.74
N TYR A 273 -15.02 13.20 8.34
CA TYR A 273 -16.11 12.62 9.13
C TYR A 273 -15.78 11.21 9.63
N ALA A 274 -14.55 11.02 10.13
CA ALA A 274 -14.01 9.74 10.54
C ALA A 274 -14.59 9.21 11.87
N ASN A 275 -15.89 8.90 11.87
CA ASN A 275 -16.60 8.25 12.96
C ASN A 275 -16.82 6.79 12.60
N PHE A 276 -16.32 5.86 13.42
CA PHE A 276 -16.44 4.43 13.16
C PHE A 276 -17.89 3.97 13.10
N ILE A 277 -18.27 3.28 12.01
CA ILE A 277 -19.66 2.90 11.71
C ILE A 277 -20.28 1.91 12.71
N PHE A 278 -19.45 1.20 13.47
CA PHE A 278 -19.86 0.25 14.51
C PHE A 278 -19.45 0.71 15.91
N SER A 279 -19.20 2.00 16.10
CA SER A 279 -18.99 2.57 17.43
C SER A 279 -20.25 2.42 18.29
N GLU A 280 -20.11 1.86 19.48
CA GLU A 280 -21.22 1.79 20.46
C GLU A 280 -21.41 3.14 21.18
N GLN A 281 -20.37 3.98 21.21
CA GLN A 281 -20.40 5.28 21.89
C GLN A 281 -20.93 6.42 21.00
N ASN A 282 -20.98 6.23 19.68
CA ASN A 282 -21.36 7.26 18.74
C ASN A 282 -22.05 6.66 17.50
N ASP A 283 -23.37 6.83 17.40
CA ASP A 283 -24.19 6.34 16.31
C ASP A 283 -24.38 7.36 15.17
N TYR A 284 -23.75 8.55 15.26
CA TYR A 284 -23.89 9.65 14.31
C TYR A 284 -23.58 9.25 12.86
N ASN A 285 -22.58 8.38 12.67
CA ASN A 285 -22.22 7.82 11.36
C ASN A 285 -22.50 6.31 11.29
N SER A 286 -23.52 5.83 12.00
CA SER A 286 -23.91 4.43 11.91
C SER A 286 -24.48 4.11 10.52
N LEU A 287 -24.62 2.82 10.22
CA LEU A 287 -25.30 2.38 9.00
C LEU A 287 -26.81 2.68 9.13
N SER A 288 -27.46 3.28 8.14
CA SER A 288 -28.90 3.60 8.26
C SER A 288 -29.74 2.31 8.43
N PRO A 289 -30.69 2.25 9.38
CA PRO A 289 -31.59 1.09 9.56
C PRO A 289 -32.45 0.76 8.33
N ALA A 290 -32.62 1.74 7.43
CA ALA A 290 -33.44 1.61 6.22
C ALA A 290 -32.65 1.12 5.00
N GLN A 291 -31.35 0.82 5.12
CA GLN A 291 -30.59 0.29 4.01
C GLN A 291 -31.06 -1.14 3.66
N VAL A 292 -31.40 -1.34 2.39
CA VAL A 292 -31.79 -2.64 1.80
C VAL A 292 -30.65 -3.68 1.85
N ASN A 293 -29.43 -3.27 2.23
CA ASN A 293 -28.25 -4.12 2.27
C ASN A 293 -27.67 -4.22 3.70
N ASP A 294 -28.20 -5.16 4.49
CA ASP A 294 -27.80 -5.45 5.87
C ASP A 294 -26.46 -6.23 5.97
N LEU A 295 -25.83 -6.55 4.84
CA LEU A 295 -24.64 -7.40 4.79
C LEU A 295 -23.46 -6.91 5.65
N PRO A 296 -23.10 -5.60 5.69
CA PRO A 296 -22.02 -5.15 6.57
C PRO A 296 -22.30 -5.40 8.06
N ARG A 297 -23.56 -5.21 8.50
CA ARG A 297 -23.97 -5.48 9.89
C ARG A 297 -23.95 -6.97 10.19
N GLU A 298 -24.45 -7.79 9.27
CA GLU A 298 -24.41 -9.25 9.38
C GLU A 298 -22.97 -9.76 9.49
N ARG A 299 -22.07 -9.32 8.59
CA ARG A 299 -20.65 -9.70 8.59
C ARG A 299 -19.95 -9.27 9.87
N TRP A 300 -20.22 -8.05 10.35
CA TRP A 300 -19.69 -7.57 11.62
C TRP A 300 -20.18 -8.40 12.81
N ALA A 301 -21.48 -8.72 12.85
CA ALA A 301 -22.07 -9.55 13.90
C ALA A 301 -21.50 -10.98 13.91
N ALA A 302 -21.17 -11.52 12.73
CA ALA A 302 -20.56 -12.84 12.58
C ALA A 302 -19.08 -12.89 12.99
N LEU A 303 -18.36 -11.75 13.05
CA LEU A 303 -16.96 -11.75 13.48
C LEU A 303 -16.81 -12.19 14.94
N PRO A 304 -15.77 -12.97 15.27
CA PRO A 304 -15.41 -13.24 16.65
C PRO A 304 -15.15 -11.94 17.43
N VAL A 305 -15.48 -11.96 18.72
CA VAL A 305 -15.26 -10.81 19.62
C VAL A 305 -13.81 -10.33 19.57
N THR A 306 -12.85 -11.26 19.50
CA THR A 306 -11.42 -10.94 19.42
C THR A 306 -11.07 -10.08 18.20
N VAL A 307 -11.65 -10.37 17.03
CA VAL A 307 -11.45 -9.59 15.80
C VAL A 307 -12.11 -8.23 15.93
N ARG A 308 -13.38 -8.18 16.39
CA ARG A 308 -14.10 -6.92 16.59
C ARG A 308 -13.36 -5.99 17.55
N SER A 309 -12.79 -6.52 18.62
CA SER A 309 -12.00 -5.74 19.59
C SER A 309 -10.77 -5.09 18.96
N LEU A 310 -10.13 -5.71 17.97
CA LEU A 310 -9.00 -5.08 17.27
C LEU A 310 -9.47 -3.89 16.42
N PHE A 311 -10.56 -4.03 15.67
CA PHE A 311 -11.12 -2.92 14.90
C PHE A 311 -11.64 -1.79 15.78
N LEU A 312 -12.35 -2.12 16.87
CA LEU A 312 -12.80 -1.14 17.85
C LEU A 312 -11.61 -0.41 18.47
N HIS A 313 -10.54 -1.12 18.83
CA HIS A 313 -9.33 -0.49 19.35
C HIS A 313 -8.71 0.49 18.34
N GLN A 314 -8.64 0.11 17.06
CA GLN A 314 -7.97 0.90 16.04
C GLN A 314 -8.77 2.13 15.57
N PHE A 315 -10.11 2.02 15.48
CA PHE A 315 -10.95 3.04 14.82
C PHE A 315 -11.84 3.84 15.76
N THR A 316 -12.02 3.42 17.01
CA THR A 316 -12.87 4.17 17.94
C THR A 316 -12.12 5.42 18.42
N ALA A 317 -12.77 6.57 18.29
CA ALA A 317 -12.26 7.82 18.81
C ALA A 317 -12.17 7.81 20.34
N ASP A 318 -11.28 8.63 20.90
CA ASP A 318 -11.27 8.92 22.33
C ASP A 318 -12.51 9.71 22.78
N GLY A 319 -12.60 9.98 24.09
CA GLY A 319 -13.70 10.77 24.66
C GLY A 319 -13.81 12.20 24.12
N GLU A 320 -12.83 12.68 23.35
CA GLU A 320 -12.85 13.98 22.66
C GLU A 320 -13.22 13.85 21.17
N GLY A 321 -13.58 12.65 20.71
CA GLY A 321 -13.93 12.39 19.31
C GLY A 321 -12.71 12.38 18.37
N ARG A 322 -11.49 12.22 18.90
CA ARG A 322 -10.26 12.11 18.11
C ARG A 322 -9.84 10.65 17.97
N ILE A 323 -9.52 10.23 16.74
CA ILE A 323 -8.90 8.92 16.53
C ILE A 323 -7.48 8.98 17.08
N ARG A 324 -7.16 7.99 17.91
CA ARG A 324 -5.91 7.89 18.65
C ARG A 324 -4.78 7.33 17.80
N HIS A 325 -3.68 8.09 17.70
CA HIS A 325 -2.46 7.65 17.01
C HIS A 325 -1.73 6.52 17.76
N ASP A 326 -1.99 6.36 19.07
CA ASP A 326 -1.34 5.37 19.94
C ASP A 326 -2.08 4.02 20.04
N CYS A 327 -3.20 3.84 19.31
CA CYS A 327 -3.97 2.59 19.30
C CYS A 327 -3.59 1.65 18.14
N ALA A 328 -2.33 1.63 17.75
CA ALA A 328 -1.83 0.81 16.65
C ALA A 328 -1.96 -0.69 16.98
N VAL A 329 -2.65 -1.43 16.11
CA VAL A 329 -2.67 -2.90 16.17
C VAL A 329 -1.54 -3.47 15.33
N GLU A 330 -0.58 -4.10 15.99
CA GLU A 330 0.58 -4.70 15.32
C GLU A 330 0.17 -5.79 14.30
N PRO A 331 0.84 -5.86 13.13
CA PRO A 331 0.56 -6.87 12.11
C PRO A 331 0.61 -8.32 12.62
N GLU A 332 1.52 -8.63 13.56
CA GLU A 332 1.63 -9.97 14.14
C GLU A 332 0.37 -10.36 14.93
N ARG A 333 -0.24 -9.38 15.61
CA ARG A 333 -1.49 -9.59 16.34
C ARG A 333 -2.64 -9.90 15.39
N TRP A 334 -2.72 -9.18 14.27
CA TRP A 334 -3.67 -9.49 13.19
C TRP A 334 -3.45 -10.90 12.64
N MET A 335 -2.21 -11.24 12.29
CA MET A 335 -1.85 -12.55 11.73
C MET A 335 -2.31 -13.69 12.65
N ARG A 336 -2.02 -13.62 13.95
CA ARG A 336 -2.41 -14.64 14.92
C ARG A 336 -3.93 -14.81 15.00
N VAL A 337 -4.67 -13.72 15.19
CA VAL A 337 -6.13 -13.78 15.35
C VAL A 337 -6.82 -14.28 14.07
N LEU A 338 -6.36 -13.85 12.90
CA LEU A 338 -6.93 -14.27 11.61
C LEU A 338 -6.61 -15.75 11.29
N THR A 339 -5.43 -16.23 11.68
CA THR A 339 -5.08 -17.65 11.53
C THR A 339 -5.97 -18.52 12.41
N SER A 340 -6.17 -18.15 13.68
CA SER A 340 -7.10 -18.85 14.56
C SER A 340 -8.54 -18.80 14.06
N LEU A 341 -8.97 -17.69 13.45
CA LEU A 341 -10.29 -17.62 12.80
C LEU A 341 -10.40 -18.63 11.64
N LYS A 342 -9.35 -18.77 10.83
CA LYS A 342 -9.36 -19.71 9.70
C LYS A 342 -9.43 -21.17 10.15
N GLU A 343 -8.75 -21.52 11.23
CA GLU A 343 -8.79 -22.87 11.82
C GLU A 343 -10.21 -23.21 12.29
N LEU A 344 -10.91 -22.26 12.92
CA LEU A 344 -12.30 -22.45 13.36
C LEU A 344 -13.29 -22.66 12.21
N GLU A 345 -13.03 -22.12 11.01
CA GLU A 345 -13.86 -22.37 9.82
C GLU A 345 -13.69 -23.79 9.24
N VAL A 346 -12.56 -24.45 9.50
CA VAL A 346 -12.30 -25.80 8.98
C VAL A 346 -13.00 -26.87 9.84
N ASP A 347 -13.20 -26.57 11.12
CA ASP A 347 -13.74 -27.51 12.10
C ASP A 347 -15.28 -27.46 12.24
N GLY A 348 -15.95 -26.46 11.64
CA GLY A 348 -17.41 -26.26 11.69
C GLY A 348 -18.07 -26.42 10.34
#